data_AF-A0A8T6IES2-F1
#
_entry.id   AF-A0A8T6IES2-F1
#
_cell.length_a   1.000
_cell.length_b   1.000
_cell.length_c   1.000
_cell.angle_alpha   90.00
_cell.angle_beta   90.00
_cell.angle_gamma   90.00
#
_symmetry.space_group_name_H-M   'P 1'
#
loop_
_entity.id
_entity.type
_entity.pdbx_description
1 polymer ?
#
loop_
_entity_poly.entity_id
_entity_poly.type
_entity_poly.pdbx_seq_one_letter_code
_entity_poly.pdbx_strand_id
1 'polypeptide(L)'
;MRTTLTIDDPVARQLRDEAHRTGRSFKAVVNETLRAGLARRGTPRARRPYRLEPVSLGDVIGGHNLDKALDLAARLEDEEIMRKLQQRK
;
A
#
# COMPACT_ATOMS: atom_id res chain seq x y z
N MET A 1 41.02 7.16 -1.71
CA MET A 1 41.25 7.40 -3.15
C MET A 1 40.53 8.67 -3.58
N ARG A 2 41.15 9.47 -4.46
CA ARG A 2 40.54 10.63 -5.11
C ARG A 2 40.01 10.17 -6.47
N THR A 3 38.73 10.35 -6.70
CA THR A 3 38.06 9.95 -7.95
C THR A 3 37.17 11.10 -8.38
N THR A 4 37.09 11.34 -9.69
CA THR A 4 36.12 12.23 -10.31
C THR A 4 35.11 11.35 -11.02
N LEU A 5 33.83 11.51 -10.69
CA LEU A 5 32.72 10.76 -11.26
C LEU A 5 31.66 11.76 -11.70
N THR A 6 31.15 11.60 -12.92
CA THR A 6 29.98 12.32 -13.40
C THR A 6 28.72 11.68 -12.80
N ILE A 7 27.86 12.50 -12.20
CA ILE A 7 26.59 12.08 -11.58
C ILE A 7 25.48 12.92 -12.19
N ASP A 8 24.37 12.29 -12.60
CA ASP A 8 23.21 13.00 -13.15
C ASP A 8 22.65 14.02 -12.16
N ASP A 9 22.21 15.17 -12.65
CA ASP A 9 21.70 16.27 -11.83
C ASP A 9 20.59 15.88 -10.84
N PRO A 10 19.62 15.01 -11.18
CA PRO A 10 18.61 14.56 -10.21
C PRO A 10 19.23 13.77 -9.05
N VAL A 11 20.20 12.90 -9.34
CA VAL A 11 20.88 12.07 -8.34
C VAL A 11 21.76 12.94 -7.45
N ALA A 12 22.49 13.88 -8.05
CA ALA A 12 23.32 14.83 -7.32
C ALA A 12 22.49 15.68 -6.33
N ARG A 13 21.29 16.13 -6.74
CA ARG A 13 20.35 16.84 -5.85
C ARG A 13 19.90 15.98 -4.67
N GLN A 14 19.43 14.76 -4.93
CA GLN A 14 19.00 13.84 -3.86
C GLN A 14 20.11 13.56 -2.83
N LEU A 15 21.35 13.37 -3.30
CA LEU A 15 22.49 13.14 -2.42
C LEU A 15 22.86 14.38 -1.58
N ARG A 16 22.67 15.59 -2.11
CA ARG A 16 22.87 16.85 -1.37
C ARG A 16 21.77 17.02 -0.32
N ASP A 17 20.52 16.81 -0.70
CA ASP A 17 19.38 16.91 0.22
C ASP A 17 19.53 15.95 1.39
N GLU A 18 19.95 14.71 1.11
CA GLU A 18 20.23 13.71 2.14
C GLU A 18 21.41 14.11 3.06
N ALA A 19 22.46 14.69 2.51
CA ALA A 19 23.58 15.22 3.29
C ALA A 19 23.14 16.36 4.21
N HIS A 20 22.31 17.29 3.72
CA HIS A 20 21.73 18.36 4.53
C HIS A 20 20.82 17.80 5.62
N ARG A 21 19.93 16.87 5.28
CA ARG A 21 18.97 16.25 6.22
C ARG A 21 19.66 15.48 7.35
N THR A 22 20.78 14.83 7.06
CA THR A 22 21.50 13.99 8.03
C THR A 22 22.65 14.71 8.73
N GLY A 23 23.00 15.92 8.31
CA GLY A 23 24.17 16.66 8.80
C GLY A 23 25.51 16.00 8.47
N ARG A 24 25.53 15.02 7.56
CA ARG A 24 26.75 14.28 7.17
C ARG A 24 27.40 14.94 5.97
N SER A 25 28.72 14.75 5.84
CA SER A 25 29.43 15.23 4.64
C SER A 25 28.88 14.57 3.35
N PHE A 26 28.82 15.32 2.26
CA PHE A 26 28.39 14.80 0.95
C PHE A 26 29.16 13.53 0.54
N LYS A 27 30.47 13.49 0.79
CA LYS A 27 31.32 12.30 0.56
C LYS A 27 30.85 11.08 1.36
N ALA A 28 30.46 11.26 2.61
CA ALA A 28 30.00 10.15 3.45
C ALA A 28 28.70 9.57 2.89
N VAL A 29 27.74 10.43 2.57
CA VAL A 29 26.44 10.05 1.98
C VAL A 29 26.61 9.34 0.65
N VAL A 30 27.46 9.86 -0.24
CA VAL A 30 27.75 9.23 -1.54
C VAL A 30 28.30 7.82 -1.35
N ASN A 31 29.32 7.64 -0.51
CA ASN A 31 29.93 6.33 -0.31
C ASN A 31 28.99 5.34 0.37
N GLU A 32 28.21 5.78 1.35
CA GLU A 32 27.21 4.95 2.03
C GLU A 32 26.11 4.49 1.06
N THR A 33 25.58 5.42 0.27
CA THR A 33 24.58 5.14 -0.77
C THR A 33 25.10 4.13 -1.79
N LEU A 34 26.34 4.30 -2.27
CA LEU A 34 26.97 3.36 -3.22
C LEU A 34 27.16 1.98 -2.60
N ARG A 35 27.65 1.89 -1.35
CA ARG A 35 27.80 0.60 -0.64
C ARG A 35 26.45 -0.11 -0.49
N ALA A 36 25.41 0.61 -0.08
CA ALA A 36 24.06 0.06 0.05
C ALA A 36 23.52 -0.44 -1.30
N GLY A 37 23.77 0.32 -2.38
CA GLY A 37 23.41 -0.09 -3.73
C GLY A 37 24.12 -1.36 -4.19
N LEU A 38 25.44 -1.46 -3.94
CA LEU A 38 26.23 -2.65 -4.29
C LEU A 38 25.81 -3.88 -3.48
N ALA A 39 25.52 -3.73 -2.18
CA ALA A 39 25.04 -4.82 -1.32
C ALA A 39 23.68 -5.38 -1.80
N ARG A 40 22.77 -4.50 -2.25
CA ARG A 40 21.44 -4.89 -2.76
C ARG A 40 21.47 -5.58 -4.11
N ARG A 41 22.53 -5.39 -4.92
CA ARG A 41 22.67 -6.09 -6.21
C ARG A 41 22.96 -7.59 -6.05
N GLY A 42 23.59 -8.00 -4.95
CA GLY A 42 23.97 -9.40 -4.70
C GLY A 42 22.88 -10.27 -4.08
N THR A 43 21.76 -9.69 -3.67
CA THR A 43 20.64 -10.42 -3.05
C THR A 43 19.37 -10.14 -3.84
N PRO A 44 18.83 -11.12 -4.59
CA PRO A 44 17.46 -11.04 -5.05
C PRO A 44 16.61 -10.78 -3.81
N ARG A 45 15.89 -9.65 -3.78
CA ARG A 45 14.95 -9.39 -2.69
C ARG A 45 13.94 -10.52 -2.75
N ALA A 46 14.05 -11.47 -1.82
CA ALA A 46 13.09 -12.56 -1.68
C ALA A 46 11.72 -11.90 -1.45
N ARG A 47 10.93 -11.79 -2.52
CA ARG A 47 9.55 -11.33 -2.40
C ARG A 47 8.83 -12.47 -1.70
N ARG A 48 8.37 -12.22 -0.48
CA ARG A 48 7.49 -13.16 0.20
C ARG A 48 6.31 -13.42 -0.74
N PRO A 49 5.96 -14.68 -1.03
CA PRO A 49 4.79 -15.00 -1.83
C PRO A 49 3.58 -14.29 -1.24
N TYR A 50 2.77 -13.67 -2.10
CA TYR A 50 1.49 -13.14 -1.68
C TYR A 50 0.62 -14.29 -1.17
N ARG A 51 0.02 -14.13 0.02
CA ARG A 51 -0.94 -15.07 0.60
C ARG A 51 -2.20 -14.30 0.96
N LEU A 52 -3.35 -14.80 0.51
CA LEU A 52 -4.67 -14.34 0.93
C LEU A 52 -5.12 -15.24 2.08
N GLU A 53 -5.54 -14.64 3.19
CA GLU A 53 -6.23 -15.34 4.28
C GLU A 53 -7.74 -15.11 4.08
N PRO A 54 -8.47 -16.01 3.42
CA PRO A 54 -9.90 -15.84 3.19
C PRO A 54 -10.67 -15.92 4.51
N VAL A 55 -11.74 -15.14 4.62
CA VAL A 55 -12.71 -15.22 5.70
C VAL A 55 -14.04 -15.70 5.12
N SER A 56 -14.79 -16.49 5.90
CA SER A 56 -16.14 -16.89 5.51
C SER A 56 -17.05 -15.67 5.47
N LEU A 57 -17.71 -15.44 4.33
CA LEU A 57 -18.73 -14.40 4.17
C LEU A 57 -20.15 -14.95 4.43
N GLY A 58 -20.26 -16.17 4.94
CA GLY A 58 -21.53 -16.88 5.08
C GLY A 58 -21.99 -17.54 3.79
N ASP A 59 -23.19 -18.12 3.83
CA ASP A 59 -23.78 -18.78 2.68
C ASP A 59 -24.21 -17.76 1.60
N VAL A 60 -24.21 -18.22 0.35
CA VAL A 60 -24.75 -17.42 -0.75
C VAL A 60 -26.25 -17.22 -0.50
N ILE A 61 -26.66 -15.99 -0.20
CA ILE A 61 -28.08 -15.64 -0.06
C ILE A 61 -28.69 -15.64 -1.47
N GLY A 62 -29.17 -16.81 -1.91
CA GLY A 62 -29.87 -16.97 -3.17
C GLY A 62 -31.12 -16.07 -3.22
N GLY A 63 -31.41 -15.51 -4.40
CA GLY A 63 -32.59 -14.66 -4.61
C GLY A 63 -32.35 -13.16 -4.47
N HIS A 64 -31.11 -12.72 -4.20
CA HIS A 64 -30.75 -11.30 -4.19
C HIS A 64 -29.84 -10.94 -5.36
N ASN A 65 -30.28 -10.00 -6.20
CA ASN A 65 -29.45 -9.43 -7.24
C ASN A 65 -28.56 -8.34 -6.64
N LEU A 66 -27.28 -8.68 -6.41
CA LEU A 66 -26.30 -7.76 -5.85
C LEU A 66 -25.84 -6.67 -6.83
N ASP A 67 -26.02 -6.85 -8.15
CA ASP A 67 -25.78 -5.78 -9.13
C ASP A 67 -26.75 -4.61 -8.94
N LYS A 68 -27.90 -4.87 -8.29
CA LYS A 68 -28.88 -3.87 -7.87
C LYS A 68 -28.89 -3.68 -6.36
N ALA A 69 -27.71 -3.50 -5.77
CA ALA A 69 -27.53 -3.38 -4.32
C ALA A 69 -28.39 -2.30 -3.66
N LEU A 70 -28.60 -1.15 -4.34
CA LEU A 70 -29.43 -0.06 -3.79
C LEU A 70 -30.92 -0.43 -3.71
N ASP A 71 -31.47 -1.02 -4.78
CA ASP A 71 -32.86 -1.49 -4.79
C ASP A 71 -33.09 -2.60 -3.75
N LEU A 72 -32.08 -3.46 -3.57
CA LEU A 72 -32.09 -4.47 -2.51
C LEU A 72 -32.10 -3.84 -1.12
N ALA A 73 -31.23 -2.86 -0.87
CA ALA A 73 -31.16 -2.16 0.41
C ALA A 73 -32.47 -1.46 0.76
N ALA A 74 -33.07 -0.75 -0.20
CA ALA A 74 -34.35 -0.05 0.00
C ALA A 74 -35.48 -1.01 0.40
N ARG A 75 -35.63 -2.14 -0.30
CA ARG A 75 -36.65 -3.14 0.06
C ARG A 75 -36.42 -3.74 1.44
N LEU A 76 -35.18 -4.07 1.80
CA LEU A 76 -34.86 -4.60 3.13
C LEU A 76 -35.18 -3.59 4.24
N GLU A 77 -34.96 -2.30 3.97
CA GLU A 77 -35.33 -1.22 4.88
C GLU A 77 -36.85 -1.10 5.03
N ASP A 78 -37.60 -1.11 3.93
CA ASP A 78 -39.06 -1.08 3.95
C ASP A 78 -39.66 -2.26 4.72
N GLU A 79 -39.17 -3.49 4.48
CA GLU A 79 -39.58 -4.71 5.18
C GLU A 79 -39.36 -4.57 6.70
N GLU A 80 -38.21 -4.04 7.11
CA GLU A 80 -37.89 -3.82 8.53
C GLU A 80 -38.71 -2.70 9.17
N ILE A 81 -39.02 -1.62 8.44
CA ILE A 81 -39.91 -0.56 8.90
C ILE A 81 -41.31 -1.13 9.15
N MET A 82 -41.84 -1.90 8.20
CA MET A 82 -43.16 -2.52 8.31
C MET A 82 -43.23 -3.48 9.51
N ARG A 83 -42.19 -4.31 9.71
CA ARG A 83 -42.10 -5.21 10.87
C ARG A 83 -42.14 -4.44 12.20
N LYS A 84 -41.38 -3.36 12.31
CA LYS A 84 -41.36 -2.51 13.53
C LYS A 84 -42.71 -1.84 13.80
N LEU A 85 -43.41 -1.40 12.76
CA LEU A 85 -44.75 -0.81 12.90
C LEU A 85 -45.77 -1.83 13.40
N GLN A 86 -45.71 -3.08 12.92
CA GLN A 86 -46.61 -4.16 13.36
C GLN A 86 -46.38 -4.55 14.82
N GLN A 87 -45.13 -4.53 15.31
CA GLN A 87 -44.78 -4.85 16.70
C GLN A 87 -45.14 -3.74 17.71
N ARG A 88 -45.50 -2.54 17.23
CA ARG A 88 -45.93 -1.40 18.06
C ARG A 88 -47.44 -1.36 18.32
N LYS A 89 -48.21 -2.31 17.77
CA LYS A 89 -49.60 -2.57 18.14
C LYS A 89 -49.66 -3.52 19.33
#